data_AF-A0A7X6ZR07-F1
#
_entry.id   AF-A0A7X6ZR07-F1
#
_cell.length_a   1.000
_cell.length_b   1.000
_cell.length_c   1.000
_cell.angle_alpha   90.00
_cell.angle_beta   90.00
_cell.angle_gamma   90.00
#
_symmetry.space_group_name_H-M   'P 1'
#
loop_
_entity.id
_entity.type
_entity.pdbx_description
1 polymer ?
#
loop_
_entity_poly.entity_id
_entity_poly.type
_entity_poly.pdbx_seq_one_letter_code
_entity_poly.pdbx_strand_id
1 'polypeptide(L)' 'MKKFALFVFNGDPMCFIHVLLNALDMHSKGHEVSIVMEGASVKLVPELDQHGHRLGALWKKTL' A
#
# COMPACT_ATOMS: atom_id res chain seq x y z
N MET A 1 -4.16 -7.91 -19.33
CA MET A 1 -4.82 -7.38 -18.12
C MET A 1 -5.14 -8.55 -17.18
N LYS A 2 -4.75 -8.46 -15.91
CA LYS A 2 -5.05 -9.45 -14.84
C LYS A 2 -5.50 -8.68 -13.60
N LYS A 3 -6.26 -9.34 -12.71
CA LYS A 3 -6.74 -8.77 -11.45
C LYS A 3 -5.95 -9.33 -10.28
N PHE A 4 -5.51 -8.46 -9.38
CA PHE A 4 -4.74 -8.82 -8.18
C PHE A 4 -5.33 -8.18 -6.93
N ALA A 5 -5.34 -8.95 -5.84
CA ALA A 5 -5.63 -8.44 -4.50
C ALA A 5 -4.42 -8.74 -3.60
N LEU A 6 -3.84 -7.69 -3.02
CA LEU A 6 -2.69 -7.80 -2.12
C LEU A 6 -3.17 -7.64 -0.69
N PHE A 7 -3.14 -8.73 0.08
CA PHE A 7 -3.56 -8.72 1.48
C PHE A 7 -2.40 -8.40 2.40
N VAL A 8 -2.57 -7.39 3.25
CA VAL A 8 -1.55 -6.97 4.22
C VAL A 8 -2.09 -7.17 5.62
N PHE A 9 -1.37 -7.95 6.42
CA PHE A 9 -1.71 -8.22 7.82
C PHE A 9 -0.74 -7.54 8.80
N ASN A 10 0.52 -7.36 8.38
CA ASN A 10 1.60 -6.82 9.21
C ASN A 10 1.48 -5.29 9.32
N GLY A 11 1.65 -4.76 10.53
CA GLY A 11 1.63 -3.33 10.84
C GLY A 11 2.99 -2.63 10.78
N ASP A 12 4.06 -3.29 10.35
CA ASP A 12 5.37 -2.64 10.18
C ASP A 12 5.42 -1.81 8.88
N PRO A 13 5.64 -0.47 8.95
CA PRO A 13 5.78 0.39 7.77
C PRO A 13 6.87 -0.06 6.80
N MET A 14 7.98 -0.63 7.29
CA MET A 14 9.09 -1.14 6.47
C MET A 14 8.68 -2.37 5.66
N CYS A 15 7.71 -3.15 6.13
CA CYS A 15 7.13 -4.24 5.34
C CYS A 15 6.10 -3.69 4.35
N PHE A 16 5.32 -2.68 4.74
CA PHE A 16 4.25 -2.13 3.93
C PHE A 16 4.75 -1.45 2.64
N ILE A 17 5.94 -0.83 2.67
CA ILE A 17 6.53 -0.21 1.47
C ILE A 17 6.67 -1.19 0.31
N HIS A 18 7.00 -2.46 0.56
CA HIS A 18 7.11 -3.47 -0.50
C HIS A 18 5.77 -3.75 -1.19
N VAL A 19 4.67 -3.67 -0.44
CA VAL A 19 3.32 -3.84 -0.99
C VAL A 19 2.96 -2.64 -1.87
N LEU A 20 3.21 -1.41 -1.39
CA LEU A 20 2.96 -0.19 -2.17
C LEU A 20 3.75 -0.18 -3.48
N LEU A 21 5.05 -0.49 -3.43
CA LEU A 21 5.90 -0.51 -4.62
C LEU A 21 5.45 -1.58 -5.63
N ASN A 22 5.08 -2.78 -5.17
CA ASN A 22 4.55 -3.83 -6.04
C ASN A 22 3.20 -3.45 -6.66
N ALA A 23 2.29 -2.87 -5.88
CA ALA A 23 1.00 -2.43 -6.39
C ALA A 23 1.16 -1.37 -7.47
N LEU A 24 2.02 -0.37 -7.25
CA LEU A 24 2.30 0.68 -8.22
C LEU A 24 2.96 0.13 -9.49
N ASP A 25 3.92 -0.79 -9.36
CA ASP A 25 4.52 -1.47 -10.52
C ASP A 25 3.48 -2.27 -11.32
N MET A 26 2.65 -3.07 -10.65
CA MET A 26 1.55 -3.81 -11.28
C MET A 26 0.57 -2.88 -12.01
N HIS A 27 0.18 -1.78 -11.37
CA HIS A 27 -0.69 -0.77 -11.96
C HIS A 27 -0.05 -0.15 -13.21
N SER A 28 1.24 0.21 -13.14
CA SER A 28 1.99 0.77 -14.27
C SER A 28 2.09 -0.18 -15.46
N LYS A 29 2.02 -1.50 -15.21
CA LYS A 29 2.00 -2.56 -16.23
C LYS A 29 0.59 -2.85 -16.79
N GLY A 30 -0.43 -2.08 -16.40
CA GLY A 30 -1.79 -2.22 -16.89
C GLY A 30 -2.59 -3.36 -16.22
N HIS A 31 -2.24 -3.73 -14.99
CA HIS A 31 -3.04 -4.64 -14.17
C HIS A 31 -4.04 -3.87 -13.29
N GLU A 32 -5.17 -4.51 -13.01
CA GLU A 32 -6.11 -4.06 -11.98
C GLU A 32 -5.62 -4.63 -10.64
N VAL A 33 -5.34 -3.76 -9.68
CA VAL A 33 -4.73 -4.13 -8.40
C VAL A 33 -5.39 -3.38 -7.27
N SER A 34 -5.70 -4.10 -6.19
CA SER A 34 -6.22 -3.53 -4.94
C SER A 34 -5.39 -4.01 -3.77
N ILE A 35 -5.13 -3.11 -2.81
CA ILE A 35 -4.52 -3.46 -1.52
C ILE A 35 -5.66 -3.63 -0.51
N VAL A 36 -5.73 -4.80 0.13
CA VAL A 36 -6.68 -5.10 1.19
C VAL A 36 -5.94 -5.13 2.52
N MET A 37 -6.24 -4.17 3.38
CA MET A 37 -5.60 -4.03 4.69
C MET A 37 -6.43 -4.75 5.75
N GLU A 38 -5.81 -5.71 6.43
CA GLU A 38 -6.42 -6.49 7.51
C GLU A 38 -5.47 -6.57 8.73
N GLY A 39 -5.99 -7.03 9.86
CA GLY A 39 -5.20 -7.28 11.06
C GLY A 39 -4.49 -6.03 11.60
N ALA A 40 -3.19 -6.13 11.89
CA ALA A 40 -2.42 -5.02 12.46
C ALA A 40 -2.17 -3.88 11.48
N SER A 41 -2.16 -4.17 10.17
CA SER A 41 -1.88 -3.18 9.12
C SER A 41 -2.87 -2.02 9.09
N VAL A 42 -4.12 -2.23 9.50
CA VAL A 42 -5.16 -1.18 9.47
C VAL A 42 -4.79 0.06 10.28
N LYS A 43 -3.91 -0.10 11.28
CA LYS A 43 -3.41 1.00 12.12
C LYS A 43 -2.42 1.91 11.39
N LEU A 44 -1.84 1.46 10.27
CA LEU A 44 -0.93 2.26 9.45
C LEU A 44 -1.64 3.40 8.71
N VAL A 45 -2.93 3.24 8.38
CA VAL A 45 -3.69 4.24 7.59
C VAL A 45 -3.60 5.65 8.19
N PRO A 46 -3.92 5.88 9.48
CA PRO A 46 -3.79 7.21 10.07
C PRO A 46 -2.33 7.70 10.15
N GLU A 47 -1.34 6.81 10.23
CA GLU A 47 0.09 7.19 10.27
C GLU A 47 0.59 7.65 8.90
N LEU A 48 0.12 7.02 7.83
CA LEU A 48 0.48 7.35 6.45
C LEU A 48 -0.05 8.71 5.99
N ASP A 49 -1.13 9.18 6.61
CA ASP A 49 -1.74 10.49 6.33
C ASP A 49 -1.08 11.63 7.14
N GLN A 50 -0.19 11.31 8.08
CA GLN A 50 0.53 12.32 8.86
C GLN A 50 1.55 13.10 8.01
N HIS A 51 1.62 14.41 8.24
CA HIS A 51 2.61 15.27 7.62
C HIS A 51 4.03 14.84 8.01
N GLY A 52 4.88 14.59 7.02
CA GLY A 52 6.27 14.19 7.23
C GLY A 52 6.50 12.67 7.34
N HIS A 53 5.44 11.85 7.25
CA HIS A 53 5.63 10.40 7.19
C HIS A 53 6.38 10.00 5.91
N ARG A 54 7.43 9.19 6.04
CA ARG A 54 8.32 8.81 4.93
C ARG A 54 7.59 8.17 3.75
N LEU A 55 6.50 7.45 4.04
CA LEU A 55 5.68 6.78 3.03
C LEU A 55 4.51 7.63 2.54
N GLY A 56 4.24 8.81 3.11
CA GLY A 56 3.04 9.60 2.79
C GLY A 56 2.97 10.02 1.32
N ALA A 57 4.11 10.37 0.71
CA ALA A 57 4.16 10.71 -0.71
C ALA A 57 3.88 9.50 -1.62
N LEU A 58 4.24 8.29 -1.18
CA LEU A 58 3.97 7.06 -1.93
C LEU A 58 2.51 6.64 -1.76
N TRP A 59 1.99 6.73 -0.54
CA TRP A 59 0.59 6.45 -0.20
C TRP A 59 -0.39 7.32 -1.00
N LYS A 60 -0.10 8.60 -1.19
CA LYS A 60 -0.95 9.49 -2.01
C LYS A 60 -1.07 9.07 -3.48
N LYS A 61 -0.18 8.22 -3.99
CA LYS A 61 -0.28 7.67 -5.36
C LYS A 61 -1.24 6.48 -5.46
N THR A 62 -1.70 5.96 -4.32
CA THR A 62 -2.62 4.82 -4.25
C THR A 62 -4.03 5.22 -3.83
N LEU A 63 -4.28 6.51 -3.57
CA LEU A 63 -5.59 7.12 -3.37
C LEU A 63 -6.16 7.56 -4.74
#